data_AF-A0A414WG43-F1
#
_entry.id   AF-A0A414WG43-F1
#
_cell.length_a   1.000
_cell.length_b   1.000
_cell.length_c   1.000
_cell.angle_alpha   90.00
_cell.angle_beta   90.00
_cell.angle_gamma   90.00
#
_symmetry.space_group_name_H-M   'P 1'
#
loop_
_entity.id
_entity.type
_entity.pdbx_description
1 polymer ?
#
loop_
_entity_poly.entity_id
_entity_poly.type
_entity_poly.pdbx_seq_one_letter_code
_entity_poly.pdbx_strand_id
1 'polypeptide(L)'
;MKTIAFIPVRGGSKSIPLKNIKLFCGKPLVCWNIEALENCSLVDEIVIATDSDEIECAVVAQSYKKTVIYRRLAENASDTATTESVMLEYIKLAKLNELDVFMLVQATSPLTGTLHFTEALSIYKQGKYDSMLTCVRNYRFFWNEDGTPLNYDYHKRPRRQNFSGMLMENGAFYINTIKNILEKGNRLSGNIGIYEMPEYTAFEVDEPDDWIILEKLMQKHILSRIERPRKIKLFISDVDGTLTDGGMYYAEPGYELKKFNTRDGMGFQLLREAGIKTGIITSENTRMVEDRANKLKIDYLIQGKHGEGKLEAAMGICEQEGISLDEVAYIGDDINCCKLLNAVGIKACPADACEKVKQIDDILLMNKKGGEGCVREFAEKIIDFLKKE
;
A
#
# COMPACT_ATOMS: atom_id res chain seq x y z
N MET A 1 -21.57 -26.24 0.54
CA MET A 1 -21.90 -24.95 -0.07
C MET A 1 -20.61 -24.17 -0.12
N LYS A 2 -20.11 -23.97 -1.32
CA LYS A 2 -18.83 -23.34 -1.63
C LYS A 2 -19.07 -21.88 -1.99
N THR A 3 -18.12 -21.01 -1.66
CA THR A 3 -18.05 -19.64 -2.17
C THR A 3 -17.00 -19.57 -3.27
N ILE A 4 -17.43 -19.25 -4.48
CA ILE A 4 -16.60 -19.10 -5.67
C ILE A 4 -16.48 -17.61 -5.97
N ALA A 5 -15.27 -17.07 -5.90
CA ALA A 5 -14.97 -15.73 -6.41
C ALA A 5 -14.58 -15.84 -7.89
N PHE A 6 -15.29 -15.13 -8.76
CA PHE A 6 -15.11 -15.19 -10.21
C PHE A 6 -14.61 -13.84 -10.71
N ILE A 7 -13.41 -13.82 -11.30
CA ILE A 7 -12.75 -12.62 -11.80
C ILE A 7 -12.63 -12.70 -13.33
N PRO A 8 -13.52 -12.04 -14.08
CA PRO A 8 -13.39 -11.98 -15.52
C PRO A 8 -12.35 -10.92 -15.94
N VAL A 9 -11.18 -11.36 -16.38
CA VAL A 9 -10.14 -10.52 -17.00
C VAL A 9 -9.85 -10.89 -18.46
N ARG A 10 -10.05 -9.96 -19.39
CA ARG A 10 -9.73 -10.16 -20.82
C ARG A 10 -8.38 -9.57 -21.20
N GLY A 11 -7.71 -10.11 -22.22
CA GLY A 11 -6.48 -9.57 -22.79
C GLY A 11 -6.70 -8.26 -23.57
N GLY A 12 -7.77 -8.21 -24.37
CA GLY A 12 -8.13 -7.10 -25.25
C GLY A 12 -8.72 -5.89 -24.50
N SER A 13 -7.91 -5.14 -23.77
CA SER A 13 -8.34 -3.89 -23.13
C SER A 13 -8.18 -2.70 -24.10
N LYS A 14 -9.25 -1.95 -24.37
CA LYS A 14 -9.29 -0.89 -25.41
C LYS A 14 -8.51 0.37 -25.03
N SER A 15 -8.77 0.92 -23.84
CA SER A 15 -8.16 2.17 -23.35
C SER A 15 -6.73 1.95 -22.85
N ILE A 16 -6.52 0.89 -22.07
CA ILE A 16 -5.23 0.54 -21.48
C ILE A 16 -4.83 -0.86 -21.95
N PRO A 17 -3.87 -1.01 -22.89
CA PRO A 17 -3.41 -2.32 -23.34
C PRO A 17 -2.95 -3.20 -22.17
N LEU A 18 -3.40 -4.47 -22.16
CA LEU A 18 -3.08 -5.45 -21.12
C LEU A 18 -3.37 -4.94 -19.68
N LYS A 19 -4.42 -4.12 -19.51
CA LYS A 19 -4.83 -3.46 -18.25
C LYS A 19 -4.69 -4.36 -17.01
N ASN A 20 -5.18 -5.60 -17.12
CA ASN A 20 -5.27 -6.56 -16.01
C ASN A 20 -3.90 -7.06 -15.51
N ILE A 21 -2.84 -6.95 -16.32
CA ILE A 21 -1.47 -7.36 -15.93
C ILE A 21 -0.47 -6.20 -15.91
N LYS A 22 -0.89 -5.00 -16.31
CA LYS A 22 -0.09 -3.79 -16.11
C LYS A 22 0.16 -3.56 -14.61
N LEU A 23 1.38 -3.16 -14.26
CA LEU A 23 1.79 -2.96 -12.87
C LEU A 23 1.10 -1.76 -12.25
N PHE A 24 0.26 -2.01 -11.25
CA PHE A 24 -0.42 -1.06 -10.39
C PHE A 24 0.23 -1.12 -9.02
N CYS A 25 0.86 -0.04 -8.56
CA CYS A 25 1.65 -0.03 -7.32
C CYS A 25 2.66 -1.19 -7.22
N GLY A 26 3.39 -1.47 -8.31
CA GLY A 26 4.44 -2.49 -8.35
C GLY A 26 3.97 -3.93 -8.59
N LYS A 27 2.66 -4.16 -8.76
CA LYS A 27 2.07 -5.50 -8.91
C LYS A 27 1.04 -5.56 -10.04
N PRO A 28 0.90 -6.67 -10.80
CA PRO A 28 -0.15 -6.80 -11.81
C PRO A 28 -1.53 -6.48 -11.24
N LEU A 29 -2.33 -5.67 -11.95
CA LEU A 29 -3.61 -5.15 -11.45
C LEU A 29 -4.52 -6.24 -10.87
N VAL A 30 -4.71 -7.36 -11.59
CA VAL A 30 -5.58 -8.47 -11.16
C VAL A 30 -5.13 -9.11 -9.85
N CYS A 31 -3.82 -9.13 -9.57
CA CYS A 31 -3.26 -9.77 -8.40
C CYS A 31 -3.70 -9.11 -7.08
N TRP A 32 -4.03 -7.81 -7.09
CA TRP A 32 -4.54 -7.12 -5.89
C TRP A 32 -5.83 -7.75 -5.36
N ASN A 33 -6.79 -8.03 -6.26
CA ASN A 33 -8.02 -8.69 -5.87
C ASN A 33 -7.79 -10.17 -5.54
N ILE A 34 -6.92 -10.86 -6.29
CA ILE A 34 -6.61 -12.28 -6.02
C ILE A 34 -6.05 -12.46 -4.62
N GLU A 35 -5.03 -11.69 -4.24
CA GLU A 35 -4.43 -11.79 -2.90
C GLU A 35 -5.41 -11.42 -1.79
N ALA A 36 -6.25 -10.40 -2.02
CA ALA A 36 -7.28 -10.04 -1.07
C ALA A 36 -8.30 -11.18 -0.85
N LEU A 37 -8.62 -11.94 -1.90
CA LEU A 37 -9.50 -13.11 -1.86
C LEU A 37 -8.81 -14.36 -1.28
N GLU A 38 -7.52 -14.58 -1.59
CA GLU A 38 -6.72 -15.67 -1.03
C GLU A 38 -6.72 -15.58 0.51
N ASN A 39 -6.55 -14.35 1.02
CA ASN A 39 -6.61 -14.04 2.46
C ASN A 39 -8.02 -14.08 3.06
N CYS A 40 -9.09 -14.12 2.25
CA CYS A 40 -10.46 -14.21 2.74
C CYS A 40 -10.83 -15.67 3.05
N SER A 41 -11.01 -16.01 4.33
CA SER A 41 -11.33 -17.37 4.76
C SER A 41 -12.71 -17.86 4.33
N LEU A 42 -13.61 -16.95 3.95
CA LEU A 42 -14.97 -17.28 3.48
C LEU A 42 -15.04 -17.62 1.99
N VAL A 43 -13.94 -17.43 1.25
CA VAL A 43 -13.80 -17.77 -0.17
C VAL A 43 -13.04 -19.10 -0.28
N ASP A 44 -13.63 -20.05 -0.97
CA ASP A 44 -13.12 -21.41 -1.13
C ASP A 44 -12.32 -21.58 -2.43
N GLU A 45 -12.73 -20.90 -3.50
CA GLU A 45 -12.04 -20.94 -4.81
C GLU A 45 -12.13 -19.58 -5.50
N ILE A 46 -11.06 -19.24 -6.21
CA ILE A 46 -10.93 -18.03 -7.01
C ILE A 46 -10.73 -18.46 -8.46
N VAL A 47 -11.65 -18.08 -9.33
CA VAL A 47 -11.65 -18.46 -10.75
C VAL A 47 -11.27 -17.24 -11.57
N ILE A 48 -10.13 -17.30 -12.25
CA ILE A 48 -9.71 -16.27 -13.19
C ILE A 48 -10.16 -16.68 -14.58
N ALA A 49 -11.24 -16.05 -15.05
CA ALA A 49 -11.74 -16.28 -16.39
C ALA A 49 -10.99 -15.40 -17.37
N THR A 50 -10.20 -15.98 -18.27
CA THR A 50 -9.39 -15.23 -19.24
C THR A 50 -9.32 -15.89 -20.61
N ASP A 51 -9.00 -15.08 -21.62
CA ASP A 51 -8.72 -15.45 -23.00
C ASP A 51 -7.24 -15.25 -23.38
N SER A 52 -6.42 -14.69 -22.47
CA SER A 52 -5.03 -14.30 -22.74
C SER A 52 -4.02 -15.20 -22.03
N ASP A 53 -3.03 -15.65 -22.80
CA ASP A 53 -1.90 -16.44 -22.30
C ASP A 53 -1.02 -15.63 -21.36
N GLU A 54 -0.85 -14.34 -21.64
CA GLU A 54 -0.08 -13.41 -20.80
C GLU A 54 -0.72 -13.23 -19.43
N ILE A 55 -2.05 -13.15 -19.36
CA ILE A 55 -2.79 -13.07 -18.09
C ILE A 55 -2.65 -14.38 -17.31
N GLU A 56 -2.83 -15.53 -17.96
CA GLU A 56 -2.63 -16.83 -17.30
C GLU A 56 -1.20 -16.94 -16.75
N CYS A 57 -0.17 -16.65 -17.56
CA CYS A 57 1.22 -16.73 -17.15
C CYS A 57 1.50 -15.82 -15.94
N ALA A 58 0.99 -14.58 -15.96
CA ALA A 58 1.18 -13.62 -14.88
C ALA A 58 0.57 -14.08 -13.55
N VAL A 59 -0.61 -14.73 -13.60
CA VAL A 59 -1.31 -15.24 -12.41
C VAL A 59 -0.66 -16.52 -11.90
N VAL A 60 -0.37 -17.49 -12.78
CA VAL A 60 0.23 -18.79 -12.41
C VAL A 60 1.61 -18.60 -11.77
N ALA A 61 2.38 -17.60 -12.20
CA ALA A 61 3.69 -17.29 -11.62
C ALA A 61 3.65 -16.92 -10.11
N GLN A 62 2.51 -16.50 -9.57
CA GLN A 62 2.38 -16.07 -8.18
C GLN A 62 2.13 -17.21 -7.18
N SER A 63 1.92 -18.45 -7.65
CA SER A 63 1.73 -19.64 -6.79
C SER A 63 0.57 -19.54 -5.77
N TYR A 64 -0.55 -18.94 -6.17
CA TYR A 64 -1.76 -18.82 -5.36
C TYR A 64 -2.41 -20.19 -5.07
N LYS A 65 -3.05 -20.34 -3.90
CA LYS A 65 -3.53 -21.65 -3.42
C LYS A 65 -4.97 -21.97 -3.81
N LYS A 66 -5.85 -20.97 -3.76
CA LYS A 66 -7.28 -21.09 -4.08
C LYS A 66 -7.59 -20.74 -5.54
N THR A 67 -6.59 -20.22 -6.26
CA THR A 67 -6.77 -19.66 -7.59
C THR A 67 -6.65 -20.72 -8.68
N VAL A 68 -7.63 -20.75 -9.57
CA VAL A 68 -7.69 -21.60 -10.77
C VAL A 68 -7.95 -20.75 -12.01
N ILE A 69 -7.40 -21.18 -13.14
CA ILE A 69 -7.61 -20.51 -14.42
C ILE A 69 -8.77 -21.17 -15.16
N TYR A 70 -9.67 -20.34 -15.70
CA TYR A 70 -10.71 -20.76 -16.62
C TYR A 70 -10.51 -20.09 -17.97
N ARG A 71 -10.27 -20.90 -19.00
CA ARG A 71 -10.18 -20.40 -20.38
C ARG A 71 -11.56 -20.26 -20.99
N ARG A 72 -11.92 -19.03 -21.31
CA ARG A 72 -13.22 -18.68 -21.90
C ARG A 72 -13.33 -19.21 -23.33
N LEU A 73 -14.55 -19.48 -23.78
CA LEU A 73 -14.78 -19.75 -25.19
C LEU A 73 -14.58 -18.48 -26.03
N ALA A 74 -14.14 -18.65 -27.28
CA ALA A 74 -13.86 -17.55 -28.20
C ALA A 74 -15.07 -16.60 -28.40
N GLU A 75 -16.28 -17.15 -28.33
CA GLU A 75 -17.56 -16.43 -28.44
C GLU A 75 -17.70 -15.32 -27.38
N ASN A 76 -17.27 -15.61 -26.15
CA ASN A 76 -17.34 -14.72 -24.98
C ASN A 76 -15.99 -14.04 -24.66
N ALA A 77 -15.04 -14.11 -25.58
CA ALA A 77 -13.77 -13.37 -25.55
C ALA A 77 -13.84 -12.06 -26.37
N SER A 78 -14.97 -11.79 -27.03
CA SER A 78 -15.14 -10.60 -27.87
C SER A 78 -15.39 -9.31 -27.08
N ASP A 79 -15.20 -8.17 -27.73
CA ASP A 79 -15.46 -6.85 -27.15
C ASP A 79 -16.92 -6.58 -26.79
N THR A 80 -17.85 -7.35 -27.36
CA THR A 80 -19.30 -7.24 -27.15
C THR A 80 -19.82 -8.25 -26.13
N ALA A 81 -18.98 -9.15 -25.62
CA ALA A 81 -19.37 -10.11 -24.60
C ALA A 81 -19.70 -9.37 -23.30
N THR A 82 -20.88 -9.66 -22.73
CA THR A 82 -21.28 -9.08 -21.44
C THR A 82 -20.64 -9.88 -20.31
N THR A 83 -20.51 -9.26 -19.13
CA THR A 83 -20.05 -10.01 -17.95
C THR A 83 -20.97 -11.18 -17.65
N GLU A 84 -22.29 -11.00 -17.84
CA GLU A 84 -23.31 -12.03 -17.68
C GLU A 84 -23.07 -13.23 -18.61
N SER A 85 -22.69 -13.01 -19.87
CA SER A 85 -22.47 -14.12 -20.81
C SER A 85 -21.29 -14.99 -20.38
N VAL A 86 -20.20 -14.37 -19.93
CA VAL A 86 -19.00 -15.04 -19.41
C VAL A 86 -19.31 -15.81 -18.12
N MET A 87 -20.09 -15.23 -17.20
CA MET A 87 -20.52 -15.90 -15.97
C MET A 87 -21.38 -17.12 -16.28
N LEU A 88 -22.40 -16.96 -17.13
CA LEU A 88 -23.33 -18.04 -17.48
C LEU A 88 -22.63 -19.17 -18.24
N GLU A 89 -21.67 -18.85 -19.09
CA GLU A 89 -20.81 -19.84 -19.75
C GLU A 89 -20.09 -20.71 -18.71
N TYR A 90 -19.34 -20.07 -17.80
CA TYR A 90 -18.58 -20.78 -16.78
C TYR A 90 -19.48 -21.64 -15.90
N ILE A 91 -20.60 -21.08 -15.39
CA ILE A 91 -21.51 -21.79 -14.50
C ILE A 91 -22.08 -23.06 -15.18
N LYS A 92 -22.48 -22.96 -16.46
CA LYS A 92 -23.03 -24.09 -17.23
C LYS A 92 -22.00 -25.19 -17.48
N LEU A 93 -20.75 -24.82 -17.77
CA LEU A 93 -19.69 -25.78 -18.08
C LEU A 93 -19.09 -26.43 -16.83
N ALA A 94 -18.93 -25.66 -15.75
CA ALA A 94 -18.36 -26.14 -14.50
C ALA A 94 -19.31 -27.02 -13.68
N LYS A 95 -20.61 -27.06 -14.03
CA LYS A 95 -21.65 -27.89 -13.37
C LYS A 95 -21.64 -27.73 -11.84
N LEU A 96 -21.63 -26.48 -11.39
CA LEU A 96 -21.55 -26.09 -9.98
C LEU A 96 -22.83 -26.45 -9.21
N ASN A 97 -22.75 -26.56 -7.89
CA ASN A 97 -23.93 -26.78 -7.07
C ASN A 97 -24.81 -25.51 -7.07
N GLU A 98 -26.11 -25.67 -7.28
CA GLU A 98 -27.08 -24.57 -7.32
C GLU A 98 -27.08 -23.69 -6.06
N LEU A 99 -26.75 -24.28 -4.91
CA LEU A 99 -26.68 -23.57 -3.63
C LEU A 99 -25.34 -22.86 -3.40
N ASP A 100 -24.33 -23.10 -4.23
CA ASP A 100 -23.03 -22.43 -4.09
C ASP A 100 -23.20 -20.91 -4.27
N VAL A 101 -22.39 -20.17 -3.50
CA VAL A 101 -22.31 -18.71 -3.59
C VAL A 101 -21.35 -18.37 -4.71
N PHE A 102 -21.80 -17.50 -5.62
CA PHE A 102 -21.03 -16.98 -6.72
C PHE A 102 -20.82 -15.48 -6.50
N MET A 103 -19.55 -15.08 -6.39
CA MET A 103 -19.15 -13.70 -6.18
C MET A 103 -18.39 -13.18 -7.41
N LEU A 104 -19.04 -12.37 -8.23
CA LEU A 104 -18.37 -11.69 -9.35
C LEU A 104 -17.51 -10.56 -8.77
N VAL A 105 -16.21 -10.54 -9.07
CA VAL A 105 -15.26 -9.51 -8.63
C VAL A 105 -14.62 -8.84 -9.84
N GLN A 106 -14.58 -7.51 -9.88
CA GLN A 106 -13.96 -6.78 -10.99
C GLN A 106 -12.54 -6.34 -10.62
N ALA A 107 -11.56 -6.75 -11.45
CA ALA A 107 -10.15 -6.36 -11.28
C ALA A 107 -9.90 -4.84 -11.45
N THR A 108 -10.86 -4.12 -12.03
CA THR A 108 -10.84 -2.66 -12.18
C THR A 108 -11.03 -1.92 -10.86
N SER A 109 -11.39 -2.61 -9.77
CA SER A 109 -11.53 -2.07 -8.42
C SER A 109 -10.42 -2.58 -7.47
N PRO A 110 -9.14 -2.18 -7.68
CA PRO A 110 -7.99 -2.77 -6.97
C PRO A 110 -7.90 -2.38 -5.49
N LEU A 111 -8.65 -1.36 -5.05
CA LEU A 111 -8.72 -0.94 -3.64
C LEU A 111 -9.59 -1.86 -2.77
N THR A 112 -10.17 -2.92 -3.36
CA THR A 112 -11.01 -3.89 -2.68
C THR A 112 -10.15 -4.88 -1.88
N GLY A 113 -10.00 -4.65 -0.58
CA GLY A 113 -9.25 -5.53 0.32
C GLY A 113 -10.05 -6.68 0.94
N THR A 114 -9.34 -7.59 1.63
CA THR A 114 -9.89 -8.79 2.31
C THR A 114 -11.02 -8.48 3.28
N LEU A 115 -10.93 -7.35 3.99
CA LEU A 115 -11.97 -6.90 4.92
C LEU A 115 -13.32 -6.76 4.21
N HIS A 116 -13.33 -6.14 3.03
CA HIS A 116 -14.56 -5.89 2.27
C HIS A 116 -15.26 -7.19 1.85
N PHE A 117 -14.48 -8.15 1.33
CA PHE A 117 -15.01 -9.47 0.99
C PHE A 117 -15.55 -10.21 2.21
N THR A 118 -14.81 -10.16 3.32
CA THR A 118 -15.17 -10.85 4.57
C THR A 118 -16.48 -10.31 5.15
N GLU A 119 -16.61 -9.00 5.24
CA GLU A 119 -17.80 -8.34 5.79
C GLU A 119 -19.03 -8.58 4.91
N ALA A 120 -18.92 -8.37 3.59
CA ALA A 120 -20.03 -8.56 2.68
C ALA A 120 -20.52 -10.02 2.65
N LEU A 121 -19.61 -10.99 2.57
CA LEU A 121 -19.98 -12.41 2.63
C LEU A 121 -20.58 -12.78 3.99
N SER A 122 -20.12 -12.19 5.08
CA SER A 122 -20.69 -12.40 6.41
C SER A 122 -22.12 -11.88 6.53
N ILE A 123 -22.39 -10.68 5.96
CA ILE A 123 -23.74 -10.12 5.89
C ILE A 123 -24.63 -10.99 5.01
N TYR A 124 -24.14 -11.39 3.83
CA TYR A 124 -24.90 -12.23 2.90
C TYR A 124 -25.27 -13.58 3.52
N LYS A 125 -24.35 -14.23 4.25
CA LYS A 125 -24.59 -15.50 4.97
C LYS A 125 -25.67 -15.43 6.05
N GLN A 126 -26.11 -14.25 6.47
CA GLN A 126 -27.25 -14.11 7.39
C GLN A 126 -28.59 -14.47 6.72
N GLY A 127 -28.62 -14.67 5.39
CA GLY A 127 -29.80 -15.15 4.66
C GLY A 127 -30.90 -14.10 4.50
N LYS A 128 -30.60 -12.81 4.67
CA LYS A 128 -31.56 -11.70 4.52
C LYS A 128 -31.76 -11.28 3.07
N TYR A 129 -30.80 -11.54 2.21
CA TYR A 129 -30.74 -11.02 0.84
C TYR A 129 -30.56 -12.18 -0.15
N ASP A 130 -31.21 -12.07 -1.29
CA ASP A 130 -31.09 -13.04 -2.39
C ASP A 130 -29.81 -12.77 -3.21
N SER A 131 -29.44 -11.50 -3.33
CA SER A 131 -28.19 -11.04 -3.95
C SER A 131 -27.67 -9.79 -3.25
N MET A 132 -26.42 -9.40 -3.52
CA MET A 132 -25.79 -8.22 -2.94
C MET A 132 -24.84 -7.55 -3.92
N LEU A 133 -24.76 -6.23 -3.89
CA LEU A 133 -23.73 -5.44 -4.58
C LEU A 133 -22.99 -4.50 -3.64
N THR A 134 -21.84 -4.03 -4.09
CA THR A 134 -21.10 -2.96 -3.43
C THR A 134 -21.56 -1.59 -3.90
N CYS A 135 -21.70 -0.65 -2.97
CA CYS A 135 -21.93 0.76 -3.27
C CYS A 135 -21.04 1.64 -2.41
N VAL A 136 -20.84 2.88 -2.83
CA VAL A 136 -20.19 3.93 -2.04
C VAL A 136 -21.17 5.09 -1.86
N ARG A 137 -21.22 5.64 -0.65
CA ARG A 137 -22.07 6.81 -0.37
C ARG A 137 -21.42 8.08 -0.90
N ASN A 138 -22.13 8.72 -1.82
CA ASN A 138 -21.72 9.93 -2.50
C ASN A 138 -22.61 11.12 -2.08
N TYR A 139 -22.02 12.30 -1.94
CA TYR A 139 -22.69 13.53 -1.52
C TYR A 139 -22.79 14.57 -2.64
N ARG A 140 -22.66 14.13 -3.91
CA ARG A 140 -22.79 14.99 -5.08
C ARG A 140 -24.25 15.28 -5.39
N PHE A 141 -24.47 16.43 -6.01
CA PHE A 141 -25.77 16.85 -6.51
C PHE A 141 -25.87 16.46 -7.98
N PHE A 142 -26.85 15.61 -8.29
CA PHE A 142 -27.10 15.15 -9.65
C PHE A 142 -28.26 15.93 -10.27
N TRP A 143 -28.18 16.13 -11.58
CA TRP A 143 -29.20 16.80 -12.38
C TRP A 143 -29.58 15.89 -13.54
N ASN A 144 -30.86 15.90 -13.91
CA ASN A 144 -31.36 15.24 -15.11
C ASN A 144 -30.92 16.03 -16.36
N GLU A 145 -30.98 15.39 -17.54
CA GLU A 145 -30.66 16.04 -18.82
C GLU A 145 -31.59 17.23 -19.14
N ASP A 146 -32.81 17.22 -18.59
CA ASP A 146 -33.78 18.32 -18.72
C ASP A 146 -33.49 19.53 -17.81
N GLY A 147 -32.41 19.47 -17.02
CA GLY A 147 -32.02 20.55 -16.12
C GLY A 147 -32.82 20.61 -14.82
N THR A 148 -33.47 19.50 -14.39
CA THR A 148 -34.09 19.39 -13.05
C THR A 148 -33.16 18.67 -12.06
N PRO A 149 -33.14 19.05 -10.76
CA PRO A 149 -32.29 18.37 -9.79
C PRO A 149 -32.85 16.99 -9.44
N LEU A 150 -31.98 15.97 -9.43
CA LEU A 150 -32.37 14.58 -9.20
C LEU A 150 -32.51 14.25 -7.71
N ASN A 151 -31.62 14.80 -6.87
CA ASN A 151 -31.44 14.32 -5.50
C ASN A 151 -31.40 15.40 -4.42
N TYR A 152 -31.75 16.65 -4.78
CA TYR A 152 -31.79 17.76 -3.83
C TYR A 152 -32.72 18.88 -4.33
N ASP A 153 -33.06 19.81 -3.45
CA ASP A 153 -33.73 21.06 -3.82
C ASP A 153 -32.68 22.17 -4.04
N TYR A 154 -32.58 22.70 -5.25
CA TYR A 154 -31.62 23.77 -5.57
C TYR A 154 -31.96 25.11 -4.93
N HIS A 155 -33.24 25.36 -4.60
CA HIS A 155 -33.65 26.54 -3.84
C HIS A 155 -33.28 26.44 -2.36
N LYS A 156 -33.11 25.22 -1.85
CA LYS A 156 -32.70 24.93 -0.47
C LYS A 156 -31.51 23.99 -0.42
N ARG A 157 -30.43 24.36 -1.10
CA ARG A 157 -29.24 23.51 -1.23
C ARG A 157 -28.68 23.11 0.15
N PRO A 158 -28.69 21.81 0.51
CA PRO A 158 -28.22 21.37 1.81
C PRO A 158 -26.69 21.45 1.91
N ARG A 159 -26.18 21.66 3.13
CA ARG A 159 -24.76 21.44 3.43
C ARG A 159 -24.47 19.94 3.47
N ARG A 160 -23.22 19.53 3.23
CA ARG A 160 -22.80 18.10 3.25
C ARG A 160 -23.24 17.37 4.52
N GLN A 161 -23.15 18.04 5.68
CA GLN A 161 -23.53 17.48 6.99
C GLN A 161 -25.04 17.22 7.12
N ASN A 162 -25.85 17.91 6.32
CA ASN A 162 -27.32 17.86 6.34
C ASN A 162 -27.87 17.10 5.13
N PHE A 163 -27.02 16.42 4.37
CA PHE A 163 -27.39 15.65 3.20
C PHE A 163 -27.04 14.18 3.42
N SER A 164 -28.03 13.29 3.35
CA SER A 164 -27.85 11.85 3.55
C SER A 164 -26.99 11.18 2.48
N GLY A 165 -26.77 11.86 1.34
CA GLY A 165 -26.10 11.32 0.17
C GLY A 165 -26.97 10.32 -0.59
N MET A 166 -26.39 9.77 -1.66
CA MET A 166 -26.92 8.66 -2.43
C MET A 166 -25.89 7.54 -2.49
N LEU A 167 -26.35 6.31 -2.59
CA LEU A 167 -25.49 5.16 -2.85
C LEU A 167 -25.24 5.07 -4.36
N MET A 168 -23.97 5.00 -4.73
CA MET A 168 -23.49 4.80 -6.09
C MET A 168 -22.81 3.45 -6.17
N GLU A 169 -23.24 2.61 -7.10
CA GLU A 169 -22.53 1.37 -7.43
C GLU A 169 -21.09 1.68 -7.83
N ASN A 170 -20.13 0.91 -7.32
CA ASN A 170 -18.70 1.14 -7.57
C ASN A 170 -18.02 -0.04 -8.28
N GLY A 171 -18.79 -0.99 -8.81
CA GLY A 171 -18.27 -2.09 -9.63
C GLY A 171 -17.36 -3.10 -8.92
N ALA A 172 -17.14 -3.00 -7.60
CA ALA A 172 -16.13 -3.83 -6.94
C ALA A 172 -16.49 -5.33 -6.93
N PHE A 173 -17.67 -5.69 -6.42
CA PHE A 173 -18.16 -7.07 -6.50
C PHE A 173 -19.68 -7.22 -6.28
N TYR A 174 -20.17 -8.40 -6.67
CA TYR A 174 -21.58 -8.81 -6.58
C TYR A 174 -21.66 -10.23 -6.05
N ILE A 175 -22.59 -10.52 -5.16
CA ILE A 175 -22.77 -11.83 -4.54
C ILE A 175 -24.17 -12.34 -4.87
N ASN A 176 -24.27 -13.58 -5.34
CA ASN A 176 -25.53 -14.25 -5.58
C ASN A 176 -25.35 -15.78 -5.45
N THR A 177 -26.43 -16.55 -5.52
CA THR A 177 -26.34 -18.01 -5.67
C THR A 177 -26.29 -18.41 -7.14
N ILE A 178 -25.67 -19.56 -7.42
CA ILE A 178 -25.66 -20.17 -8.76
C ILE A 178 -27.08 -20.34 -9.29
N LYS A 179 -28.00 -20.86 -8.46
CA LYS A 179 -29.41 -21.03 -8.80
C LYS A 179 -30.03 -19.73 -9.33
N ASN A 180 -29.91 -18.66 -8.55
CA ASN A 180 -30.49 -17.37 -8.88
C ASN A 180 -29.92 -16.78 -10.16
N ILE A 181 -28.61 -16.91 -10.39
CA ILE A 181 -27.96 -16.44 -11.62
C ILE A 181 -28.48 -17.22 -12.83
N LEU A 182 -28.62 -18.54 -12.74
CA LEU A 182 -29.13 -19.37 -13.83
C LEU A 182 -30.60 -19.08 -14.15
N GLU A 183 -31.44 -18.94 -13.13
CA GLU A 183 -32.87 -18.69 -13.30
C GLU A 183 -33.16 -17.29 -13.86
N LYS A 184 -32.38 -16.28 -13.47
CA LYS A 184 -32.63 -14.87 -13.83
C LYS A 184 -31.74 -14.37 -14.96
N GLY A 185 -30.65 -15.07 -15.27
CA GLY A 185 -29.66 -14.64 -16.26
C GLY A 185 -28.94 -13.34 -15.88
N ASN A 186 -28.87 -13.00 -14.58
CA ASN A 186 -28.31 -11.75 -14.10
C ASN A 186 -27.53 -11.95 -12.79
N ARG A 187 -26.49 -11.12 -12.58
CA ARG A 187 -25.68 -11.10 -11.34
C ARG A 187 -26.48 -10.66 -10.11
N LEU A 188 -27.56 -9.89 -10.28
CA LEU A 188 -28.46 -9.43 -9.23
C LEU A 188 -29.88 -9.94 -9.45
N SER A 189 -30.55 -10.26 -8.34
CA SER A 189 -31.93 -10.71 -8.32
C SER A 189 -32.54 -10.68 -6.91
N GLY A 190 -33.88 -10.71 -6.86
CA GLY A 190 -34.64 -10.84 -5.62
C GLY A 190 -34.51 -9.64 -4.68
N ASN A 191 -34.44 -9.90 -3.37
CA ASN A 191 -34.16 -8.90 -2.35
C ASN A 191 -32.66 -8.55 -2.34
N ILE A 192 -32.32 -7.42 -2.96
CA ILE A 192 -30.93 -6.99 -3.16
C ILE A 192 -30.41 -6.27 -1.91
N GLY A 193 -29.34 -6.80 -1.32
CA GLY A 193 -28.58 -6.15 -0.25
C GLY A 193 -27.50 -5.22 -0.78
N ILE A 194 -27.11 -4.25 0.04
CA ILE A 194 -26.00 -3.34 -0.27
C ILE A 194 -24.92 -3.49 0.79
N TYR A 195 -23.69 -3.69 0.34
CA TYR A 195 -22.50 -3.51 1.17
C TYR A 195 -21.88 -2.14 0.86
N GLU A 196 -21.96 -1.21 1.82
CA GLU A 196 -21.41 0.14 1.67
C GLU A 196 -19.90 0.14 1.92
N MET A 197 -19.13 0.48 0.90
CA MET A 197 -17.67 0.59 0.94
C MET A 197 -17.22 2.04 1.24
N PRO A 198 -15.99 2.23 1.76
CA PRO A 198 -15.45 3.56 2.02
C PRO A 198 -15.36 4.46 0.78
N GLU A 199 -15.44 5.79 0.97
CA GLU A 199 -15.41 6.79 -0.13
C GLU A 199 -14.22 6.63 -1.09
N TYR A 200 -13.06 6.21 -0.60
CA TYR A 200 -11.85 6.07 -1.43
C TYR A 200 -11.92 4.89 -2.43
N THR A 201 -12.90 3.99 -2.32
CA THR A 201 -13.10 2.86 -3.25
C THR A 201 -14.13 3.15 -4.34
N ALA A 202 -14.50 4.42 -4.53
CA ALA A 202 -15.56 4.83 -5.46
C ALA A 202 -15.19 4.71 -6.94
N PHE A 203 -13.90 4.67 -7.27
CA PHE A 203 -13.40 4.75 -8.64
C PHE A 203 -12.87 3.40 -9.12
N GLU A 204 -13.05 3.16 -10.42
CA GLU A 204 -12.51 2.02 -11.15
C GLU A 204 -11.39 2.49 -12.08
N VAL A 205 -10.51 1.56 -12.48
CA VAL A 205 -9.47 1.82 -13.47
C VAL A 205 -10.07 1.61 -14.87
N ASP A 206 -10.48 2.67 -15.54
CA ASP A 206 -10.96 2.60 -16.93
C ASP A 206 -10.10 3.41 -17.90
N GLU A 207 -9.65 4.58 -17.48
CA GLU A 207 -8.82 5.49 -18.26
C GLU A 207 -7.41 5.65 -17.66
N PRO A 208 -6.42 6.13 -18.44
CA PRO A 208 -5.06 6.33 -17.94
C PRO A 208 -4.96 7.23 -16.70
N ASP A 209 -5.81 8.25 -16.58
CA ASP A 209 -5.81 9.17 -15.43
C ASP A 209 -6.33 8.50 -14.15
N ASP A 210 -7.27 7.55 -14.26
CA ASP A 210 -7.75 6.75 -13.13
C ASP A 210 -6.60 5.98 -12.49
N TRP A 211 -5.64 5.52 -13.30
CA TRP A 211 -4.45 4.81 -12.83
C TRP A 211 -3.67 5.64 -11.82
N ILE A 212 -3.37 6.90 -12.16
CA ILE A 212 -2.57 7.80 -11.33
C ILE A 212 -3.32 8.09 -10.03
N ILE A 213 -4.62 8.39 -10.11
CA ILE A 213 -5.46 8.70 -8.97
C ILE A 213 -5.54 7.50 -8.02
N LEU A 214 -5.84 6.32 -8.57
CA LEU A 214 -6.02 5.10 -7.79
C LEU A 214 -4.71 4.62 -7.18
N GLU A 215 -3.55 4.77 -7.83
CA GLU A 215 -2.26 4.45 -7.21
C GLU A 215 -1.99 5.33 -5.98
N LYS A 216 -2.34 6.62 -6.04
CA LYS A 216 -2.21 7.51 -4.87
C LYS A 216 -3.18 7.16 -3.75
N LEU A 217 -4.40 6.75 -4.09
CA LEU A 217 -5.37 6.26 -3.10
C LEU A 217 -4.92 4.93 -2.49
N MET A 218 -4.37 4.02 -3.29
CA MET A 218 -3.81 2.73 -2.87
C MET A 218 -2.66 2.97 -1.88
N GLN A 219 -1.71 3.82 -2.24
CA GLN A 219 -0.61 4.25 -1.36
C GLN A 219 -1.14 4.82 -0.04
N LYS A 220 -2.12 5.71 -0.09
CA LYS A 220 -2.64 6.41 1.09
C LYS A 220 -3.50 5.54 2.00
N HIS A 221 -4.31 4.62 1.47
CA HIS A 221 -5.36 3.95 2.23
C HIS A 221 -5.10 2.47 2.47
N ILE A 222 -4.34 1.81 1.60
CA ILE A 222 -4.09 0.37 1.66
C ILE A 222 -2.62 0.13 2.02
N LEU A 223 -1.68 0.66 1.25
CA LEU A 223 -0.25 0.39 1.45
C LEU A 223 0.34 1.14 2.65
N SER A 224 -0.16 2.34 2.96
CA SER A 224 0.18 3.03 4.21
C SER A 224 -0.25 2.28 5.47
N ARG A 225 -1.17 1.32 5.34
CA ARG A 225 -1.58 0.43 6.44
C ARG A 225 -0.68 -0.81 6.53
N ILE A 226 0.06 -1.14 5.46
CA ILE A 226 0.92 -2.34 5.40
C ILE A 226 2.24 -2.13 6.13
N GLU A 227 2.69 -0.90 6.35
CA GLU A 227 3.79 -0.62 7.27
C GLU A 227 3.48 0.63 8.09
N ARG A 228 2.75 0.46 9.19
CA ARG A 228 3.03 1.34 10.33
C ARG A 228 4.38 0.88 10.86
N PRO A 229 5.41 1.74 10.86
CA PRO A 229 6.57 1.43 11.66
C PRO A 229 6.08 1.17 13.07
N ARG A 230 6.54 0.07 13.69
CA ARG A 230 6.39 -0.06 15.14
C ARG A 230 6.90 1.23 15.77
N LYS A 231 6.24 1.71 16.82
CA LYS A 231 6.61 2.94 17.53
C LYS A 231 8.13 3.02 17.69
N ILE A 232 8.76 3.92 16.94
CA ILE A 232 10.23 4.02 16.92
C ILE A 232 10.68 4.43 18.32
N LYS A 233 11.62 3.67 18.87
CA LYS A 233 12.19 3.90 20.20
C LYS A 233 13.63 4.38 20.13
N LEU A 234 14.32 4.10 19.03
CA LEU A 234 15.71 4.46 18.83
C LEU A 234 15.93 5.07 17.44
N PHE A 235 16.58 6.23 17.40
CA PHE A 235 17.03 6.89 16.17
C PHE A 235 18.55 6.86 16.11
N ILE A 236 19.11 6.31 15.05
CA ILE A 236 20.55 6.22 14.83
C ILE A 236 20.93 7.02 13.58
N SER A 237 22.05 7.73 13.63
CA SER A 237 22.65 8.38 12.47
C SER A 237 24.08 7.88 12.25
N ASP A 238 24.49 7.76 11.00
CA ASP A 238 25.92 7.89 10.67
C ASP A 238 26.41 9.33 10.92
N VAL A 239 27.71 9.56 10.79
CA VAL A 239 28.32 10.89 10.83
C VAL A 239 28.63 11.42 9.44
N ASP A 240 29.48 10.69 8.70
CA ASP A 240 29.97 11.16 7.41
C ASP A 240 28.93 10.96 6.32
N GLY A 241 28.79 11.96 5.44
CA GLY A 241 27.75 11.99 4.40
C GLY A 241 26.32 12.16 4.92
N THR A 242 26.09 12.17 6.25
CA THR A 242 24.79 12.44 6.88
C THR A 242 24.83 13.73 7.70
N LEU A 243 25.47 13.72 8.88
CA LEU A 243 25.64 14.89 9.76
C LEU A 243 26.67 15.86 9.21
N THR A 244 27.60 15.37 8.39
CA THR A 244 28.58 16.14 7.63
C THR A 244 28.31 16.01 6.13
N ASP A 245 28.88 16.91 5.34
CA ASP A 245 28.81 16.90 3.88
C ASP A 245 29.83 15.93 3.24
N GLY A 246 30.41 15.01 4.04
CA GLY A 246 31.48 14.09 3.62
C GLY A 246 32.83 14.79 3.36
N GLY A 247 32.89 16.11 3.50
CA GLY A 247 34.09 16.90 3.31
C GLY A 247 35.05 16.83 4.50
N MET A 248 36.34 16.71 4.20
CA MET A 248 37.44 16.77 5.16
C MET A 248 38.34 17.96 4.81
N TYR A 249 38.55 18.87 5.77
CA TYR A 249 39.47 19.98 5.62
C TYR A 249 40.74 19.71 6.42
N TYR A 250 41.88 19.73 5.75
CA TYR A 250 43.19 19.52 6.36
C TYR A 250 43.94 20.85 6.40
N ALA A 251 44.50 21.19 7.56
CA ALA A 251 45.31 22.38 7.76
C ALA A 251 46.62 22.04 8.47
N GLU A 252 47.71 22.72 8.10
CA GLU A 252 49.01 22.51 8.73
C GLU A 252 49.16 23.33 10.02
N PRO A 253 49.76 22.75 11.09
CA PRO A 253 50.23 21.37 11.20
C PRO A 253 49.13 20.43 11.75
N GLY A 254 48.66 19.50 10.91
CA GLY A 254 47.89 18.31 11.33
C GLY A 254 46.46 18.53 11.85
N TYR A 255 45.85 19.68 11.60
CA TYR A 255 44.46 19.93 12.00
C TYR A 255 43.48 19.36 10.97
N GLU A 256 42.48 18.64 11.47
CA GLU A 256 41.34 18.17 10.70
C GLU A 256 40.09 18.93 11.14
N LEU A 257 39.29 19.37 10.17
CA LEU A 257 38.01 20.03 10.42
C LEU A 257 36.92 19.33 9.60
N LYS A 258 35.74 19.16 10.21
CA LYS A 258 34.50 18.77 9.54
C LYS A 258 33.44 19.82 9.78
N LYS A 259 32.53 19.96 8.81
CA LYS A 259 31.38 20.86 8.91
C LYS A 259 30.14 20.07 9.31
N PHE A 260 29.53 20.46 10.43
CA PHE A 260 28.24 19.92 10.88
C PHE A 260 27.13 20.94 10.69
N ASN A 261 25.91 20.49 10.38
CA ASN A 261 24.76 21.39 10.33
C ASN A 261 24.20 21.68 11.72
N THR A 262 23.85 22.94 12.01
CA THR A 262 23.22 23.31 13.28
C THR A 262 21.76 22.86 13.37
N ARG A 263 21.05 22.75 12.24
CA ARG A 263 19.62 22.35 12.19
C ARG A 263 19.40 20.93 12.68
N ASP A 264 20.37 20.04 12.47
CA ASP A 264 20.33 18.65 12.97
C ASP A 264 20.28 18.60 14.49
N GLY A 265 20.86 19.59 15.18
CA GLY A 265 20.78 19.68 16.64
C GLY A 265 19.36 19.80 17.18
N MET A 266 18.52 20.57 16.49
CA MET A 266 17.10 20.64 16.82
C MET A 266 16.37 19.35 16.42
N GLY A 267 16.81 18.63 15.38
CA GLY A 267 16.27 17.32 15.04
C GLY A 267 16.43 16.31 16.20
N PHE A 268 17.64 16.18 16.74
CA PHE A 268 17.89 15.35 17.92
C PHE A 268 17.15 15.82 19.16
N GLN A 269 16.98 17.14 19.34
CA GLN A 269 16.18 17.67 20.44
C GLN A 269 14.71 17.22 20.35
N LEU A 270 14.08 17.35 19.18
CA LEU A 270 12.69 16.94 18.95
C LEU A 270 12.50 15.43 19.19
N LEU A 271 13.46 14.60 18.76
CA LEU A 271 13.45 13.15 19.01
C LEU A 271 13.44 12.84 20.51
N ARG A 272 14.32 13.49 21.28
CA ARG A 272 14.36 13.30 22.74
C ARG A 272 13.07 13.79 23.42
N GLU A 273 12.52 14.91 23.00
CA GLU A 273 11.25 15.43 23.53
C GLU A 273 10.08 14.48 23.26
N ALA A 274 10.15 13.70 22.18
CA ALA A 274 9.21 12.63 21.87
C ALA A 274 9.50 11.30 22.60
N GLY A 275 10.53 11.24 23.44
CA GLY A 275 10.92 10.04 24.18
C GLY A 275 11.68 9.00 23.34
N ILE A 276 12.20 9.40 22.17
CA ILE A 276 13.04 8.54 21.32
C ILE A 276 14.49 8.66 21.77
N LYS A 277 15.13 7.51 22.03
CA LYS A 277 16.56 7.42 22.28
C LYS A 277 17.37 7.71 21.03
N THR A 278 18.55 8.28 21.19
CA THR A 278 19.37 8.75 20.06
C THR A 278 20.75 8.11 20.06
N GLY A 279 21.21 7.72 18.87
CA GLY A 279 22.49 7.05 18.66
C GLY A 279 23.27 7.63 17.49
N ILE A 280 24.60 7.54 17.59
CA ILE A 280 25.53 7.74 16.48
C ILE A 280 26.39 6.49 16.36
N ILE A 281 26.42 5.90 15.16
CA ILE A 281 27.30 4.77 14.83
C ILE A 281 28.14 5.14 13.62
N THR A 282 29.46 5.23 13.80
CA THR A 282 30.38 5.65 12.75
C THR A 282 31.63 4.76 12.69
N SER A 283 32.26 4.71 11.52
CA SER A 283 33.59 4.14 11.33
C SER A 283 34.70 5.03 11.88
N GLU A 284 34.43 6.33 12.06
CA GLU A 284 35.39 7.27 12.62
C GLU A 284 35.63 7.00 14.11
N ASN A 285 36.82 7.35 14.60
CA ASN A 285 37.13 7.35 16.02
C ASN A 285 37.92 8.61 16.36
N THR A 286 37.20 9.72 16.58
CA THR A 286 37.80 11.03 16.78
C THR A 286 37.13 11.80 17.91
N ARG A 287 37.92 12.65 18.59
CA ARG A 287 37.40 13.54 19.63
C ARG A 287 36.37 14.54 19.11
N MET A 288 36.45 14.92 17.82
CA MET A 288 35.49 15.84 17.20
C MET A 288 34.07 15.25 17.16
N VAL A 289 33.96 13.96 16.86
CA VAL A 289 32.67 13.24 16.88
C VAL A 289 32.15 13.12 18.30
N GLU A 290 33.03 12.85 19.28
CA GLU A 290 32.66 12.83 20.71
C GLU A 290 32.11 14.19 21.18
N ASP A 291 32.83 15.27 20.92
CA ASP A 291 32.42 16.63 21.28
C ASP A 291 31.08 17.00 20.64
N ARG A 292 30.87 16.58 19.38
CA ARG A 292 29.61 16.79 18.68
C ARG A 292 28.48 15.97 19.29
N ALA A 293 28.69 14.68 19.57
CA ALA A 293 27.69 13.83 20.20
C ALA A 293 27.29 14.35 21.59
N ASN A 294 28.27 14.80 22.39
CA ASN A 294 28.06 15.43 23.68
C ASN A 294 27.21 16.70 23.55
N LYS A 295 27.54 17.58 22.61
CA LYS A 295 26.77 18.80 22.32
C LYS A 295 25.33 18.49 21.90
N LEU A 296 25.16 17.41 21.14
CA LEU A 296 23.87 16.93 20.67
C LEU A 296 23.10 16.16 21.75
N LYS A 297 23.71 15.80 22.89
CA LYS A 297 23.14 14.97 23.95
C LYS A 297 22.65 13.61 23.42
N ILE A 298 23.52 12.93 22.68
CA ILE A 298 23.28 11.58 22.15
C ILE A 298 23.37 10.57 23.29
N ASP A 299 22.46 9.59 23.32
CA ASP A 299 22.44 8.54 24.35
C ASP A 299 23.53 7.47 24.10
N TYR A 300 23.73 7.07 22.84
CA TYR A 300 24.71 6.06 22.45
C TYR A 300 25.66 6.57 21.37
N LEU A 301 26.93 6.75 21.71
CA LEU A 301 27.99 6.99 20.73
C LEU A 301 28.84 5.73 20.56
N ILE A 302 28.86 5.16 19.35
CA ILE A 302 29.71 4.02 19.01
C ILE A 302 30.59 4.40 17.82
N GLN A 303 31.89 4.38 18.05
CA GLN A 303 32.94 4.77 17.11
C GLN A 303 33.79 3.57 16.67
N GLY A 304 34.52 3.72 15.56
CA GLY A 304 35.47 2.71 15.06
C GLY A 304 34.80 1.44 14.50
N LYS A 305 33.56 1.52 14.03
CA LYS A 305 32.82 0.37 13.49
C LYS A 305 32.90 0.30 11.96
N HIS A 306 33.55 -0.74 11.46
CA HIS A 306 33.70 -1.03 10.02
C HIS A 306 32.92 -2.28 9.62
N GLY A 307 32.52 -2.39 8.35
CA GLY A 307 31.86 -3.57 7.80
C GLY A 307 30.56 -3.93 8.55
N GLU A 308 30.48 -5.16 9.07
CA GLU A 308 29.33 -5.64 9.87
C GLU A 308 29.21 -4.98 11.24
N GLY A 309 30.26 -4.29 11.70
CA GLY A 309 30.31 -3.71 13.04
C GLY A 309 29.24 -2.66 13.31
N LYS A 310 28.66 -2.02 12.28
CA LYS A 310 27.54 -1.07 12.47
C LYS A 310 26.25 -1.78 12.86
N LEU A 311 25.97 -2.94 12.25
CA LEU A 311 24.79 -3.75 12.55
C LEU A 311 24.90 -4.36 13.95
N GLU A 312 26.06 -4.94 14.28
CA GLU A 312 26.33 -5.50 15.61
C GLU A 312 26.20 -4.43 16.71
N ALA A 313 26.69 -3.22 16.46
CA ALA A 313 26.57 -2.09 17.38
C ALA A 313 25.11 -1.71 17.62
N ALA A 314 24.28 -1.63 16.56
CA ALA A 314 22.85 -1.37 16.69
C ALA A 314 22.13 -2.49 17.45
N MET A 315 22.47 -3.75 17.19
CA MET A 315 21.93 -4.91 17.92
C MET A 315 22.28 -4.86 19.41
N GLY A 316 23.51 -4.48 19.76
CA GLY A 316 23.91 -4.32 21.16
C GLY A 316 23.13 -3.23 21.90
N ILE A 317 22.84 -2.10 21.24
CA ILE A 317 21.96 -1.07 21.81
C ILE A 317 20.54 -1.63 21.97
N CYS A 318 20.04 -2.35 20.97
CA CYS A 318 18.70 -2.96 21.01
C CYS A 318 18.55 -3.94 22.18
N GLU A 319 19.57 -4.78 22.42
CA GLU A 319 19.61 -5.70 23.55
C GLU A 319 19.61 -4.96 24.89
N GLN A 320 20.42 -3.90 25.02
CA GLN A 320 20.47 -3.08 26.23
C GLN A 320 19.11 -2.41 26.54
N GLU A 321 18.40 -1.94 25.51
CA GLU A 321 17.11 -1.24 25.66
C GLU A 321 15.89 -2.17 25.63
N GLY A 322 16.08 -3.47 25.37
CA GLY A 322 14.98 -4.43 25.24
C GLY A 322 14.05 -4.14 24.07
N ILE A 323 14.60 -3.67 22.94
CA ILE A 323 13.86 -3.34 21.71
C ILE A 323 14.34 -4.21 20.53
N SER A 324 13.55 -4.24 19.47
CA SER A 324 13.89 -4.91 18.21
C SER A 324 14.42 -3.92 17.16
N LEU A 325 15.17 -4.40 16.15
CA LEU A 325 15.62 -3.54 15.03
C LEU A 325 14.45 -2.93 14.24
N ASP A 326 13.27 -3.57 14.24
CA ASP A 326 12.03 -3.02 13.68
C ASP A 326 11.56 -1.73 14.39
N GLU A 327 12.05 -1.45 15.60
CA GLU A 327 11.75 -0.24 16.38
C GLU A 327 12.86 0.83 16.26
N VAL A 328 13.80 0.62 15.32
CA VAL A 328 14.94 1.52 15.07
C VAL A 328 14.72 2.28 13.76
N ALA A 329 15.00 3.58 13.79
CA ALA A 329 15.16 4.41 12.62
C ALA A 329 16.65 4.66 12.35
N TYR A 330 17.13 4.46 11.12
CA TYR A 330 18.53 4.69 10.76
C TYR A 330 18.68 5.51 9.48
N ILE A 331 19.62 6.45 9.50
CA ILE A 331 20.08 7.19 8.32
C ILE A 331 21.57 6.95 8.05
N GLY A 332 21.88 6.56 6.82
CA GLY A 332 23.23 6.32 6.30
C GLY A 332 23.30 6.63 4.82
N ASP A 333 24.51 6.79 4.29
CA ASP A 333 24.77 7.33 2.95
C ASP A 333 25.56 6.38 2.04
N ASP A 334 26.38 5.48 2.59
CA ASP A 334 27.31 4.64 1.80
C ASP A 334 27.15 3.12 2.03
N ILE A 335 27.93 2.32 1.29
CA ILE A 335 27.87 0.85 1.20
C ILE A 335 28.05 0.17 2.56
N ASN A 336 28.86 0.76 3.45
CA ASN A 336 29.06 0.28 4.82
C ASN A 336 27.77 0.36 5.67
N CYS A 337 26.79 1.16 5.27
CA CYS A 337 25.49 1.31 5.94
C CYS A 337 24.45 0.31 5.42
N CYS A 338 24.64 -0.30 4.25
CA CYS A 338 23.62 -1.13 3.60
C CYS A 338 23.09 -2.26 4.50
N LYS A 339 23.95 -2.94 5.26
CA LYS A 339 23.51 -4.05 6.13
C LYS A 339 22.58 -3.58 7.24
N LEU A 340 22.92 -2.46 7.90
CA LEU A 340 22.06 -1.90 8.95
C LEU A 340 20.79 -1.29 8.35
N LEU A 341 20.88 -0.57 7.22
CA LEU A 341 19.71 -0.02 6.53
C LEU A 341 18.69 -1.11 6.14
N ASN A 342 19.15 -2.29 5.71
CA ASN A 342 18.27 -3.41 5.39
C ASN A 342 17.65 -4.09 6.62
N ALA A 343 18.18 -3.86 7.81
CA ALA A 343 17.76 -4.57 9.03
C ALA A 343 16.85 -3.74 9.95
N VAL A 344 16.78 -2.42 9.78
CA VAL A 344 15.99 -1.53 10.64
C VAL A 344 14.56 -1.32 10.15
N GLY A 345 13.66 -0.93 11.06
CA GLY A 345 12.26 -0.69 10.75
C GLY A 345 11.97 0.56 9.92
N ILE A 346 12.75 1.64 10.08
CA ILE A 346 12.70 2.79 9.17
C ILE A 346 14.10 3.14 8.71
N LYS A 347 14.28 3.19 7.40
CA LYS A 347 15.57 3.45 6.77
C LYS A 347 15.49 4.70 5.90
N ALA A 348 16.50 5.54 5.97
CA ALA A 348 16.60 6.78 5.20
C ALA A 348 18.00 6.99 4.66
N CYS A 349 18.11 7.79 3.60
CA CYS A 349 19.40 8.25 3.09
C CYS A 349 19.35 9.71 2.61
N PRO A 350 20.49 10.43 2.66
CA PRO A 350 20.65 11.74 2.04
C PRO A 350 20.42 11.74 0.52
N ALA A 351 20.08 12.89 -0.06
CA ALA A 351 19.87 13.06 -1.51
C ALA A 351 21.10 12.68 -2.35
N ASP A 352 22.29 12.83 -1.80
CA ASP A 352 23.59 12.54 -2.41
C ASP A 352 24.23 11.22 -1.95
N ALA A 353 23.46 10.36 -1.27
CA ALA A 353 23.87 9.00 -0.95
C ALA A 353 24.28 8.20 -2.19
N CYS A 354 25.09 7.15 -1.99
CA CYS A 354 25.53 6.30 -3.10
C CYS A 354 24.34 5.54 -3.71
N GLU A 355 24.45 5.21 -5.00
CA GLU A 355 23.31 4.66 -5.76
C GLU A 355 22.81 3.32 -5.19
N LYS A 356 23.73 2.52 -4.65
CA LYS A 356 23.39 1.25 -4.00
C LYS A 356 22.53 1.43 -2.76
N VAL A 357 22.72 2.51 -2.00
CA VAL A 357 21.90 2.84 -0.83
C VAL A 357 20.52 3.34 -1.27
N LYS A 358 20.46 4.18 -2.31
CA LYS A 358 19.19 4.70 -2.87
C LYS A 358 18.28 3.60 -3.44
N GLN A 359 18.85 2.48 -3.85
CA GLN A 359 18.13 1.32 -4.39
C GLN A 359 17.65 0.33 -3.31
N ILE A 360 17.88 0.60 -2.02
CA ILE A 360 17.34 -0.24 -0.95
C ILE A 360 15.82 -0.08 -0.90
N ASP A 361 15.11 -1.22 -0.87
CA ASP A 361 13.65 -1.23 -0.81
C ASP A 361 13.12 -0.45 0.40
N ASP A 362 12.11 0.39 0.14
CA ASP A 362 11.42 1.25 1.11
C ASP A 362 12.31 2.31 1.79
N ILE A 363 13.48 2.63 1.21
CA ILE A 363 14.32 3.70 1.73
C ILE A 363 13.71 5.09 1.52
N LEU A 364 13.64 5.87 2.59
CA LEU A 364 13.23 7.26 2.52
C LEU A 364 14.40 8.09 1.98
N LEU A 365 14.30 8.51 0.72
CA LEU A 365 15.21 9.48 0.13
C LEU A 365 14.90 10.88 0.66
N MET A 366 15.86 11.50 1.35
CA MET A 366 15.73 12.88 1.82
C MET A 366 15.87 13.87 0.66
N ASN A 367 15.24 15.03 0.77
CA ASN A 367 15.44 16.10 -0.21
C ASN A 367 16.79 16.80 -0.04
N LYS A 368 17.32 16.81 1.19
CA LYS A 368 18.61 17.42 1.53
C LYS A 368 19.76 16.45 1.44
N LYS A 369 20.94 17.01 1.15
CA LYS A 369 22.23 16.32 1.13
C LYS A 369 22.82 16.15 2.54
N GLY A 370 23.85 15.33 2.65
CA GLY A 370 24.72 15.27 3.82
C GLY A 370 25.19 16.66 4.26
N GLY A 371 25.18 16.93 5.56
CA GLY A 371 25.63 18.22 6.11
C GLY A 371 24.74 19.43 5.80
N GLU A 372 23.65 19.26 5.05
CA GLU A 372 22.67 20.32 4.74
C GLU A 372 21.39 20.26 5.59
N GLY A 373 21.34 19.31 6.53
CA GLY A 373 20.23 19.13 7.46
C GLY A 373 19.28 18.01 7.07
N CYS A 374 19.78 16.97 6.39
CA CYS A 374 19.01 15.76 6.05
C CYS A 374 18.61 14.96 7.30
N VAL A 375 19.45 14.95 8.35
CA VAL A 375 19.13 14.29 9.63
C VAL A 375 17.96 15.00 10.33
N ARG A 376 17.92 16.34 10.29
CA ARG A 376 16.75 17.10 10.74
C ARG A 376 15.49 16.74 9.96
N GLU A 377 15.57 16.69 8.63
CA GLU A 377 14.43 16.32 7.78
C GLU A 377 13.92 14.92 8.14
N PHE A 378 14.82 13.97 8.35
CA PHE A 378 14.45 12.62 8.74
C PHE A 378 13.82 12.58 10.14
N ALA A 379 14.41 13.27 11.12
CA ALA A 379 13.85 13.37 12.46
C ALA A 379 12.40 13.92 12.46
N GLU A 380 12.11 14.96 11.68
CA GLU A 380 10.75 15.51 11.54
C GLU A 380 9.78 14.48 10.96
N LYS A 381 10.19 13.74 9.92
CA LYS A 381 9.37 12.65 9.36
C LYS A 381 9.04 11.59 10.42
N ILE A 382 10.03 11.20 11.24
CA ILE A 382 9.79 10.26 12.36
C ILE A 382 8.76 10.81 13.34
N ILE A 383 8.88 12.07 13.76
CA ILE A 383 7.92 12.70 14.67
C ILE A 383 6.53 12.81 14.06
N ASP A 384 6.43 13.13 12.77
CA ASP A 384 5.15 13.24 12.07
C ASP A 384 4.47 11.88 11.88
N PHE A 385 5.24 10.78 11.79
CA PHE A 385 4.68 9.44 11.84
C PHE A 385 4.05 9.13 13.21
N LEU A 386 4.70 9.53 14.31
CA LEU A 386 4.16 9.32 15.67
C LEU A 386 2.89 10.12 15.96
N LYS A 387 2.73 11.33 15.41
CA LYS A 387 1.54 12.17 15.63
C LYS A 387 0.28 11.70 14.89
N LYS A 388 0.44 10.76 13.95
CA LYS A 388 -0.66 10.17 13.18
C LYS A 388 -1.16 8.84 13.77
N GLU A 389 -0.54 8.36 14.84
CA GLU A 389 -1.09 7.35 15.76
C GLU A 389 -2.16 7.97 16.66
#